data_AF-A0A510LD79-F1
#
_entry.id   AF-A0A510LD79-F1
#
_cell.length_a   1.000
_cell.length_b   1.000
_cell.length_c   1.000
_cell.angle_alpha   90.00
_cell.angle_beta   90.00
_cell.angle_gamma   90.00
#
_symmetry.space_group_name_H-M   'P 1'
#
loop_
_entity.id
_entity.type
_entity.pdbx_description
1 polymer ?
#
loop_
_entity_poly.entity_id
_entity_poly.type
_entity_poly.pdbx_seq_one_letter_code
_entity_poly.pdbx_strand_id
1 'polypeptide(L)'
;MEKNTNKFVRKPNNFLGLILFTIIYFLVQNVIYPLLGILFWLFFALIFGGIADALGILKIKEIQVVLNYLFYCVCLVILSGFMCYLGYLYKDFLGKMNKIGLNTVMIVILIYFLYKAVVGDQNSIIDALIDEKKYIFCTIFHISYIMGAFHSDKVKKVLDRIKFKRKK
;
A
#
# COMPACT_ATOMS: atom_id res chain seq x y z
N MET A 1 48.26 0.71 23.49
CA MET A 1 47.25 0.03 22.65
C MET A 1 45.89 0.60 23.04
N GLU A 2 45.46 1.64 22.34
CA GLU A 2 44.28 2.42 22.72
C GLU A 2 43.02 1.76 22.16
N LYS A 3 42.13 1.35 23.06
CA LYS A 3 40.88 0.66 22.72
C LYS A 3 39.92 1.69 22.15
N ASN A 4 39.75 1.70 20.83
CA ASN A 4 38.79 2.54 20.10
C ASN A 4 37.34 2.14 20.43
N THR A 5 36.84 2.56 21.60
CA THR A 5 35.46 2.31 22.05
C THR A 5 34.47 3.39 21.61
N ASN A 6 34.89 4.37 20.80
CA ASN A 6 34.06 5.53 20.44
C ASN A 6 33.45 5.50 19.03
N LYS A 7 33.49 4.36 18.31
CA LYS A 7 32.81 4.27 17.00
C LYS A 7 31.32 3.91 17.10
N PHE A 8 30.80 3.73 18.32
CA PHE A 8 29.38 3.48 18.60
C PHE A 8 28.65 4.69 19.20
N VAL A 9 29.13 5.92 18.95
CA VAL A 9 28.36 7.13 19.25
C VAL A 9 27.23 7.28 18.21
N ARG A 10 26.20 6.48 18.45
CA ARG A 10 24.77 6.62 18.13
C ARG A 10 24.45 8.02 17.57
N LYS A 11 24.10 8.11 16.28
CA LYS A 11 23.32 9.25 15.75
C LYS A 11 21.97 9.25 16.48
N PRO A 12 21.73 10.14 17.46
CA PRO A 12 20.55 10.06 18.33
C PRO A 12 19.26 10.38 17.54
N ASN A 13 19.39 11.23 16.53
CA ASN A 13 18.27 11.78 15.77
C ASN A 13 17.62 10.78 14.81
N ASN A 14 18.32 9.70 14.44
CA ASN A 14 17.77 8.70 13.50
C ASN A 14 16.84 7.69 14.18
N PHE A 15 16.93 7.50 15.50
CA PHE A 15 16.12 6.52 16.22
C PHE A 15 14.71 7.03 16.51
N LEU A 16 14.58 8.24 17.04
CA LEU A 16 13.27 8.87 17.30
C LEU A 16 12.48 9.06 15.99
N GLY A 17 13.16 9.51 14.93
CA GLY A 17 12.54 9.66 13.61
C GLY A 17 12.03 8.33 13.03
N LEU A 18 12.75 7.23 13.23
CA LEU A 18 12.32 5.90 12.81
C LEU A 18 11.09 5.43 13.61
N ILE A 19 11.07 5.64 14.93
CA ILE A 19 9.91 5.28 15.77
C ILE A 19 8.68 6.09 15.33
N LEU A 20 8.83 7.41 15.21
CA LEU A 20 7.74 8.29 14.82
C LEU A 20 7.20 7.92 13.44
N PHE A 21 8.11 7.69 12.48
CA PHE A 21 7.74 7.19 11.15
C PHE A 21 6.99 5.87 11.24
N THR A 22 7.47 4.91 12.04
CA THR A 22 6.84 3.59 12.19
C THR A 22 5.40 3.72 12.68
N ILE A 23 5.17 4.53 13.72
CA ILE A 23 3.84 4.73 14.30
C ILE A 23 2.90 5.38 13.28
N ILE A 24 3.33 6.46 12.64
CA ILE A 24 2.52 7.18 11.64
C ILE A 24 2.23 6.28 10.45
N TYR A 25 3.26 5.63 9.91
CA TYR A 25 3.15 4.75 8.77
C TYR A 25 2.19 3.59 9.05
N PHE A 26 2.34 2.94 10.20
CA PHE A 26 1.44 1.86 10.62
C PHE A 26 0.00 2.34 10.75
N LEU A 27 -0.24 3.52 11.35
CA LEU A 27 -1.58 4.09 11.49
C LEU A 27 -2.21 4.39 10.13
N VAL A 28 -1.48 5.05 9.24
CA VAL A 28 -1.94 5.34 7.87
C VAL A 28 -2.25 4.05 7.12
N GLN A 29 -1.40 3.03 7.26
CA GLN A 29 -1.53 1.77 6.55
C GLN A 29 -2.68 0.89 7.07
N ASN A 30 -2.92 0.86 8.38
CA ASN A 30 -3.93 0.02 9.02
C ASN A 30 -5.33 0.66 9.03
N VAL A 31 -5.41 1.99 9.05
CA VAL A 31 -6.69 2.72 9.18
C VAL A 31 -7.06 3.45 7.90
N ILE A 32 -6.16 4.29 7.38
CA ILE A 32 -6.50 5.21 6.29
C ILE A 32 -6.59 4.49 4.95
N TYR A 33 -5.60 3.65 4.60
CA TYR A 33 -5.60 3.02 3.28
C TYR A 33 -6.72 2.00 3.03
N PRO A 34 -7.14 1.18 4.00
CA PRO A 34 -8.34 0.36 3.83
C PRO A 34 -9.59 1.20 3.59
N LEU A 35 -9.77 2.29 4.37
CA LEU A 35 -10.88 3.21 4.19
C LEU A 35 -10.84 3.88 2.81
N LEU A 36 -9.65 4.29 2.36
CA LEU A 36 -9.45 4.87 1.03
C LEU A 36 -9.78 3.86 -0.07
N GLY A 37 -9.38 2.60 0.09
CA GLY A 37 -9.68 1.51 -0.83
C GLY A 37 -11.18 1.22 -0.94
N ILE A 38 -11.88 1.18 0.20
CA ILE A 38 -13.34 1.00 0.25
C ILE A 38 -14.06 2.21 -0.37
N LEU A 39 -13.63 3.43 -0.05
CA LEU A 39 -14.23 4.65 -0.59
C LEU A 39 -14.02 4.73 -2.11
N PHE A 40 -12.81 4.44 -2.58
CA PHE A 40 -12.49 4.39 -4.00
C PHE A 40 -13.36 3.34 -4.70
N TRP A 41 -13.46 2.14 -4.12
CA TRP A 41 -14.32 1.07 -4.62
C TRP A 41 -15.78 1.51 -4.74
N LEU A 42 -16.36 2.13 -3.69
CA LEU A 42 -17.74 2.61 -3.69
C LEU A 42 -18.00 3.65 -4.78
N PHE A 43 -17.12 4.64 -4.89
CA PHE A 43 -17.25 5.72 -5.88
C PHE A 43 -17.23 5.17 -7.31
N PHE A 44 -16.32 4.24 -7.57
CA PHE A 44 -16.16 3.60 -8.85
C PHE A 44 -17.34 2.65 -9.15
N ALA A 45 -17.78 1.85 -8.18
CA ALA A 45 -18.92 0.95 -8.32
C ALA A 45 -20.22 1.71 -8.64
N LEU A 46 -20.42 2.89 -8.04
CA LEU A 46 -21.56 3.76 -8.36
C LEU A 46 -21.53 4.25 -9.82
N ILE A 47 -20.38 4.77 -10.27
CA ILE A 47 -20.24 5.27 -11.65
C ILE A 47 -20.42 4.12 -12.65
N PHE A 48 -19.71 3.01 -12.45
CA PHE A 48 -19.74 1.88 -13.37
C PHE A 48 -21.11 1.18 -13.34
N GLY A 49 -21.71 1.01 -12.16
CA GLY A 49 -23.05 0.47 -12.01
C GLY A 49 -24.09 1.28 -12.77
N GLY A 50 -24.06 2.62 -12.64
CA GLY A 50 -24.96 3.50 -13.39
C GLY A 50 -24.79 3.41 -14.91
N ILE A 51 -23.54 3.35 -15.39
CA ILE A 51 -23.25 3.20 -16.83
C ILE A 51 -23.70 1.83 -17.36
N ALA A 52 -23.39 0.76 -16.63
CA ALA A 52 -23.73 -0.60 -17.04
C ALA A 52 -25.24 -0.85 -17.03
N ASP A 53 -25.99 -0.16 -16.16
CA ASP A 53 -27.45 -0.23 -16.08
C ASP A 53 -28.10 0.54 -17.24
N ALA A 54 -27.61 1.75 -17.52
CA ALA A 54 -28.04 2.54 -18.68
C ALA A 54 -27.81 1.80 -20.02
N LEU A 55 -26.75 0.99 -20.11
CA LEU A 55 -26.44 0.17 -21.28
C LEU A 55 -27.16 -1.20 -21.30
N GLY A 56 -27.95 -1.53 -20.27
CA GLY A 56 -28.66 -2.80 -20.14
C GLY A 56 -27.78 -4.04 -19.92
N ILE A 57 -26.47 -3.86 -19.71
CA ILE A 57 -25.47 -4.92 -19.54
C ILE A 57 -25.67 -5.67 -18.22
N LEU A 58 -26.16 -4.96 -17.19
CA LEU A 58 -26.42 -5.48 -15.84
C LEU A 58 -27.59 -6.49 -15.76
N LYS A 59 -28.40 -6.66 -16.82
CA LYS A 59 -29.54 -7.57 -16.83
C LYS A 59 -29.15 -9.05 -16.91
N ILE A 60 -27.89 -9.37 -17.23
CA ILE A 60 -27.38 -10.74 -17.31
C ILE A 60 -26.50 -11.00 -16.08
N LYS A 61 -27.01 -11.83 -15.16
CA LYS A 61 -26.41 -12.05 -13.83
C LYS A 61 -24.98 -12.60 -13.87
N GLU A 62 -24.67 -13.46 -14.84
CA GLU A 62 -23.31 -14.00 -15.03
C GLU A 62 -22.31 -12.93 -15.49
N ILE A 63 -22.72 -12.07 -16.44
CA ILE A 63 -21.89 -10.97 -16.94
C ILE A 63 -21.62 -9.95 -15.82
N GLN A 64 -22.61 -9.67 -14.97
CA GLN A 64 -22.45 -8.79 -13.82
C GLN A 64 -21.36 -9.26 -12.85
N VAL A 65 -21.29 -10.56 -12.54
CA VAL A 65 -20.28 -11.10 -11.62
C VAL A 65 -18.87 -10.97 -12.22
N VAL A 66 -18.71 -11.32 -13.50
CA VAL A 66 -17.43 -11.21 -14.21
C VAL A 66 -16.96 -9.76 -14.30
N LEU A 67 -17.85 -8.84 -14.64
CA LEU A 67 -17.53 -7.41 -14.72
C LEU A 67 -17.14 -6.84 -13.35
N ASN A 68 -17.85 -7.22 -12.28
CA ASN A 68 -17.53 -6.76 -10.94
C ASN A 68 -16.13 -7.23 -10.49
N TYR A 69 -15.75 -8.47 -10.80
CA TYR A 69 -14.40 -8.98 -10.49
C TYR A 69 -13.31 -8.32 -11.34
N LEU A 70 -13.53 -8.18 -12.65
CA LEU A 70 -12.61 -7.47 -13.55
C LEU A 70 -12.39 -6.03 -13.05
N PHE A 71 -13.47 -5.37 -12.67
CA PHE A 71 -13.45 -4.02 -12.13
C PHE A 71 -12.67 -3.92 -10.82
N TYR A 72 -12.87 -4.87 -9.90
CA TYR A 72 -12.08 -5.01 -8.68
C TYR A 72 -10.58 -5.11 -8.95
N CYS A 73 -10.19 -5.93 -9.91
CA CYS A 73 -8.80 -6.06 -10.32
C CYS A 73 -8.24 -4.73 -10.87
N VAL A 74 -9.00 -4.02 -11.71
CA VAL A 74 -8.58 -2.72 -12.26
C VAL A 74 -8.39 -1.69 -11.14
N CYS A 75 -9.34 -1.58 -10.22
CA CYS A 75 -9.24 -0.67 -9.07
C CYS A 75 -8.02 -1.01 -8.19
N LEU A 76 -7.79 -2.29 -7.92
CA LEU A 76 -6.62 -2.76 -7.18
C LEU A 76 -5.30 -2.35 -7.85
N VAL A 77 -5.20 -2.52 -9.17
CA VAL A 77 -3.99 -2.16 -9.93
C VAL A 77 -3.74 -0.65 -9.88
N ILE A 78 -4.78 0.17 -10.04
CA ILE A 78 -4.65 1.64 -9.99
C ILE A 78 -4.18 2.09 -8.60
N LEU A 79 -4.86 1.63 -7.54
CA LEU A 79 -4.50 1.98 -6.15
C LEU A 79 -3.10 1.49 -5.79
N SER A 80 -2.75 0.27 -6.19
CA SER A 80 -1.41 -0.30 -6.02
C SER A 80 -0.34 0.54 -6.74
N GLY A 81 -0.63 1.00 -7.96
CA GLY A 81 0.25 1.90 -8.71
C GLY A 81 0.44 3.25 -8.02
N PHE A 82 -0.64 3.83 -7.47
CA PHE A 82 -0.58 5.06 -6.68
C PHE A 82 0.30 4.89 -5.43
N MET A 83 0.12 3.78 -4.70
CA MET A 83 0.94 3.45 -3.53
C MET A 83 2.43 3.28 -3.87
N CYS A 84 2.72 2.64 -5.00
CA CYS A 84 4.07 2.53 -5.52
C CYS A 84 4.67 3.91 -5.87
N TYR A 85 3.89 4.80 -6.46
CA TYR A 85 4.32 6.16 -6.73
C TYR A 85 4.58 6.96 -5.44
N LEU A 86 3.71 6.83 -4.42
CA LEU A 86 3.95 7.44 -3.10
C LEU A 86 5.26 6.94 -2.49
N GLY A 87 5.52 5.63 -2.49
CA GLY A 87 6.79 5.08 -2.05
C GLY A 87 7.98 5.71 -2.77
N TYR A 88 7.89 5.86 -4.10
CA TYR A 88 8.91 6.51 -4.91
C TYR A 88 9.13 7.98 -4.51
N LEU A 89 8.07 8.74 -4.21
CA LEU A 89 8.18 10.14 -3.77
C LEU A 89 8.89 10.26 -2.42
N TYR A 90 8.65 9.34 -1.49
CA TYR A 90 9.26 9.37 -0.16
C TYR A 90 10.64 8.70 -0.07
N LYS A 91 11.17 8.14 -1.16
CA LYS A 91 12.44 7.40 -1.15
C LYS A 91 13.61 8.18 -0.55
N ASP A 92 13.71 9.48 -0.83
CA ASP A 92 14.83 10.32 -0.39
C ASP A 92 14.73 10.64 1.10
N PHE A 93 13.50 10.75 1.62
CA PHE A 93 13.25 10.90 3.05
C PHE A 93 13.58 9.61 3.80
N LEU A 94 13.11 8.47 3.29
CA LEU A 94 13.38 7.15 3.85
C LEU A 94 14.88 6.82 3.80
N GLY A 95 15.59 7.22 2.74
CA GLY A 95 17.03 7.02 2.58
C GLY A 95 17.88 7.76 3.63
N LYS A 96 17.34 8.78 4.30
CA LYS A 96 18.02 9.49 5.40
C LYS A 96 17.95 8.73 6.74
N MET A 97 17.06 7.75 6.85
CA MET A 97 16.86 6.95 8.07
C MET A 97 17.90 5.83 8.21
N ASN A 98 17.96 5.19 9.38
CA ASN A 98 18.79 4.01 9.56
C ASN A 98 18.29 2.87 8.66
N LYS A 99 19.07 2.50 7.63
CA LYS A 99 18.70 1.49 6.64
C LYS A 99 18.33 0.14 7.25
N ILE A 100 19.09 -0.33 8.24
CA ILE A 100 18.83 -1.62 8.91
C ILE A 100 17.51 -1.53 9.67
N GLY A 101 17.33 -0.50 10.51
CA GLY A 101 16.12 -0.31 11.30
C GLY A 101 14.87 -0.14 10.43
N LEU A 102 14.96 0.65 9.35
CA LEU A 102 13.86 0.83 8.41
C LEU A 102 13.47 -0.47 7.72
N ASN A 103 14.45 -1.25 7.23
CA ASN A 103 14.15 -2.54 6.59
C ASN A 103 13.50 -3.53 7.58
N THR A 104 13.99 -3.57 8.83
CA THR A 104 13.38 -4.38 9.89
C THR A 104 11.94 -3.96 10.16
N VAL A 105 11.67 -2.66 10.31
CA VAL A 105 10.31 -2.14 10.52
C VAL A 105 9.38 -2.53 9.37
N MET A 106 9.82 -2.37 8.12
CA MET A 106 9.03 -2.71 6.95
C MET A 106 8.66 -4.19 6.88
N ILE A 107 9.59 -5.08 7.25
CA ILE A 107 9.36 -6.53 7.33
C ILE A 107 8.39 -6.86 8.46
N VAL A 108 8.58 -6.29 9.67
CA VAL A 108 7.71 -6.54 10.83
C VAL A 108 6.27 -6.14 10.51
N ILE A 109 6.07 -4.98 9.88
CA ILE A 109 4.74 -4.51 9.48
C ILE A 109 4.12 -5.44 8.42
N LEU A 110 4.91 -5.91 7.45
CA LEU A 110 4.43 -6.86 6.45
C LEU A 110 3.98 -8.18 7.09
N ILE A 111 4.80 -8.73 8.00
CA ILE A 111 4.47 -9.96 8.74
C ILE A 111 3.20 -9.76 9.56
N TYR A 112 3.03 -8.61 10.22
CA TYR A 112 1.83 -8.29 10.97
C TYR A 112 0.57 -8.33 10.09
N PHE A 113 0.59 -7.70 8.91
CA PHE A 113 -0.57 -7.74 8.01
C PHE A 113 -0.83 -9.13 7.41
N LEU A 114 0.22 -9.87 7.05
CA LEU A 114 0.09 -11.24 6.58
C LEU A 114 -0.53 -12.14 7.66
N TYR A 115 -0.06 -12.02 8.91
CA TYR A 115 -0.61 -12.75 10.04
C TYR A 115 -2.09 -12.44 10.24
N LYS A 116 -2.46 -11.15 10.29
CA LYS A 116 -3.85 -10.72 10.43
C LYS A 116 -4.73 -11.13 9.24
N ALA A 117 -4.20 -11.16 8.03
CA ALA A 117 -4.93 -11.61 6.84
C ALA A 117 -5.22 -13.11 6.85
N VAL A 118 -4.34 -13.93 7.44
CA VAL A 118 -4.51 -15.40 7.50
C VAL A 118 -5.33 -15.82 8.71
N VAL A 119 -5.10 -15.21 9.87
CA VAL A 119 -5.73 -15.62 11.14
C VAL A 119 -7.09 -14.95 11.36
N GLY A 120 -7.35 -13.81 10.70
CA GLY A 120 -8.53 -12.99 10.95
C GLY A 120 -8.49 -12.29 12.30
N ASP A 121 -9.35 -11.29 12.50
CA ASP A 121 -9.61 -10.74 13.84
C ASP A 121 -10.84 -11.44 14.43
N GLN A 122 -10.72 -11.99 15.64
CA GLN A 122 -11.81 -12.74 16.29
C GLN A 122 -12.86 -11.84 16.96
N ASN A 123 -12.83 -10.53 16.71
CA ASN A 123 -13.55 -9.56 17.50
C ASN A 123 -14.57 -8.79 16.67
N SER A 124 -15.85 -9.02 16.97
CA SER A 124 -17.04 -8.30 16.51
C SER A 124 -17.57 -8.56 15.08
N ILE A 125 -18.91 -8.64 14.96
CA ILE A 125 -19.66 -8.94 13.73
C ILE A 125 -19.54 -7.82 12.67
N ILE A 126 -19.33 -6.57 13.13
CA ILE A 126 -19.15 -5.40 12.26
C ILE A 126 -17.74 -5.39 11.67
N ASP A 127 -16.74 -5.80 12.45
CA ASP A 127 -15.36 -5.95 11.98
C ASP A 127 -15.28 -7.10 10.96
N ALA A 128 -15.93 -8.23 11.17
CA ALA A 128 -15.87 -9.39 10.24
C ALA A 128 -16.21 -9.07 8.76
N LEU A 129 -17.11 -8.12 8.50
CA LEU A 129 -17.48 -7.70 7.14
C LEU A 129 -16.45 -6.74 6.49
N ILE A 130 -15.65 -6.06 7.32
CA ILE A 130 -14.62 -5.08 6.90
C ILE A 130 -13.21 -5.72 6.98
N ASP A 131 -12.97 -6.67 7.88
CA ASP A 131 -11.65 -7.14 8.30
C ASP A 131 -11.01 -8.14 7.34
N GLU A 132 -11.77 -9.09 6.79
CA GLU A 132 -11.18 -10.18 6.00
C GLU A 132 -10.39 -9.63 4.81
N LYS A 133 -10.91 -8.58 4.17
CA LYS A 133 -10.26 -7.96 3.01
C LYS A 133 -9.34 -6.81 3.38
N LYS A 134 -9.55 -6.15 4.53
CA LYS A 134 -8.72 -5.02 4.99
C LYS A 134 -7.25 -5.38 5.02
N TYR A 135 -6.89 -6.48 5.69
CA TYR A 135 -5.50 -6.87 5.85
C TYR A 135 -4.86 -7.37 4.55
N ILE A 136 -5.66 -7.92 3.62
CA ILE A 136 -5.22 -8.21 2.25
C ILE A 136 -4.88 -6.92 1.51
N PHE A 137 -5.74 -5.89 1.58
CA PHE A 137 -5.44 -4.56 1.01
C PHE A 137 -4.21 -3.93 1.66
N CYS A 138 -4.11 -3.94 2.99
CA CYS A 138 -2.93 -3.43 3.72
C CYS A 138 -1.65 -4.10 3.21
N THR A 139 -1.67 -5.42 3.03
CA THR A 139 -0.54 -6.22 2.55
C THR A 139 -0.15 -5.81 1.13
N ILE A 140 -1.11 -5.78 0.20
CA ILE A 140 -0.86 -5.40 -1.20
C ILE A 140 -0.29 -3.98 -1.27
N PHE A 141 -0.93 -3.02 -0.61
CA PHE A 141 -0.49 -1.63 -0.63
C PHE A 141 0.86 -1.43 0.05
N HIS A 142 1.16 -2.19 1.09
CA HIS A 142 2.45 -2.16 1.79
C HIS A 142 3.58 -2.66 0.88
N ILE A 143 3.35 -3.78 0.18
CA ILE A 143 4.29 -4.31 -0.81
C ILE A 143 4.52 -3.29 -1.94
N SER A 144 3.44 -2.68 -2.45
CA SER A 144 3.56 -1.65 -3.49
C SER A 144 4.33 -0.44 -3.03
N TYR A 145 4.08 0.03 -1.80
CA TYR A 145 4.84 1.13 -1.20
C TYR A 145 6.35 0.79 -1.07
N ILE A 146 6.68 -0.41 -0.56
CA ILE A 146 8.07 -0.91 -0.47
C ILE A 146 8.72 -0.96 -1.86
N MET A 147 7.99 -1.44 -2.88
CA MET A 147 8.48 -1.46 -4.25
C MET A 147 8.82 -0.04 -4.73
N GLY A 148 7.93 0.91 -4.49
CA GLY A 148 8.14 2.33 -4.74
C GLY A 148 9.39 2.90 -4.09
N ALA A 149 9.48 2.70 -2.78
CA ALA A 149 10.49 3.29 -1.91
C ALA A 149 11.89 2.69 -2.13
N PHE A 150 12.01 1.36 -2.20
CA PHE A 150 13.30 0.68 -2.23
C PHE A 150 13.74 0.25 -3.63
N HIS A 151 12.81 0.13 -4.59
CA HIS A 151 13.12 -0.19 -5.98
C HIS A 151 12.87 1.01 -6.90
N SER A 152 13.12 2.21 -6.39
CA SER A 152 12.82 3.48 -7.05
C SER A 152 13.40 3.63 -8.45
N ASP A 153 14.56 3.04 -8.72
CA ASP A 153 15.20 3.11 -10.05
C ASP A 153 14.40 2.33 -11.09
N LYS A 154 13.82 1.18 -10.68
CA LYS A 154 12.92 0.40 -11.54
C LYS A 154 11.64 1.18 -11.83
N VAL A 155 11.07 1.82 -10.81
CA VAL A 155 9.86 2.66 -10.94
C VAL A 155 10.14 3.86 -11.84
N LYS A 156 11.26 4.55 -11.64
CA LYS A 156 11.71 5.67 -12.48
C LYS A 156 11.81 5.25 -13.95
N LYS A 157 12.42 4.10 -14.24
CA LYS A 157 12.53 3.56 -15.60
C LYS A 157 11.17 3.27 -16.26
N VAL A 158 10.15 2.90 -15.48
CA VAL A 158 8.78 2.74 -15.98
C VAL A 158 8.16 4.10 -16.25
N LEU A 159 8.27 5.03 -15.31
CA LEU A 159 7.71 6.38 -15.41
C LEU A 159 8.30 7.16 -16.61
N ASP A 160 9.62 7.08 -16.80
CA ASP A 160 10.32 7.72 -17.91
C ASP A 160 9.86 7.16 -19.26
N ARG A 161 9.63 5.84 -19.36
CA ARG A 161 9.07 5.21 -20.57
C ARG A 161 7.65 5.67 -20.86
N ILE A 162 6.80 5.83 -19.85
CA ILE A 162 5.44 6.36 -20.02
C ILE A 162 5.50 7.82 -20.49
N LYS A 163 6.36 8.64 -19.89
CA LYS A 163 6.53 10.06 -20.23
C LYS A 163 7.07 10.24 -21.65
N PHE A 164 8.01 9.41 -22.08
CA PHE A 164 8.55 9.45 -23.44
C PHE A 164 7.50 9.06 -24.49
N LYS A 165 6.62 8.10 -24.18
CA LYS A 165 5.49 7.73 -25.05
C LYS A 165 4.45 8.85 -25.23
N ARG A 166 4.31 9.77 -24.27
CA ARG A 166 3.42 10.95 -24.35
C ARG A 166 3.99 12.12 -25.14
N LYS A 167 5.30 12.13 -25.41
CA LYS A 167 5.99 13.23 -26.12
C LYS A 167 6.08 12.98 -27.65
N LYS A 168 5.20 12.17 -28.21
CA LYS A 168 5.13 11.89 -29.64
C LYS A 168 3.82 12.38 -30.20
#